data_AF-A0A8H7NBK4-F1
#
_entry.id   AF-A0A8H7NBK4-F1
#
_cell.length_a   1.000
_cell.length_b   1.000
_cell.length_c   1.000
_cell.angle_alpha   90.00
_cell.angle_beta   90.00
_cell.angle_gamma   90.00
#
_symmetry.space_group_name_H-M   'P 1'
#
loop_
_entity.id
_entity.type
_entity.pdbx_description
1 polymer ?
#
loop_
_entity_poly.entity_id
_entity_poly.type
_entity_poly.pdbx_seq_one_letter_code
_entity_poly.pdbx_strand_id
1 'polypeptide(L)'
;MNNQQKAQWNKEKDAWHKYTRAEHSKEEEQLKNIPKEYRIYDKLFKETLETGLPEHNQWDHEISIIEGGEPAFHKLYNLTEPQLQTLREYIDDILAKGYIRLSTSSAGYPVIFVPKKNGKLQLIIDYQQLNKITRKDRTPLPLITELRDRL
;
A
#
# COMPACT_ATOMS: atom_id res chain seq x y z
N MET A 1 9.47 -42.11 -16.25
CA MET A 1 8.70 -41.01 -15.64
C MET A 1 7.38 -41.55 -15.12
N ASN A 2 7.14 -41.44 -13.82
CA ASN A 2 5.99 -42.00 -13.12
C ASN A 2 4.68 -41.35 -13.64
N ASN A 3 3.64 -42.16 -13.83
CA ASN A 3 2.34 -41.72 -14.36
C ASN A 3 1.70 -40.63 -13.49
N GLN A 4 2.00 -40.62 -12.18
CA GLN A 4 1.57 -39.56 -11.26
C GLN A 4 2.25 -38.20 -11.53
N GLN A 5 3.53 -38.19 -11.93
CA GLN A 5 4.25 -36.95 -12.25
C GLN A 5 3.76 -36.32 -13.56
N LYS A 6 3.40 -37.15 -14.55
CA LYS A 6 2.80 -36.67 -15.82
C LYS A 6 1.40 -36.07 -15.59
N ALA A 7 0.60 -36.68 -14.72
CA ALA A 7 -0.72 -36.16 -14.36
C ALA A 7 -0.64 -34.82 -13.61
N GLN A 8 0.38 -34.67 -12.74
CA GLN A 8 0.64 -33.42 -12.03
C GLN A 8 1.09 -32.30 -12.99
N TRP A 9 2.04 -32.60 -13.87
CA TRP A 9 2.53 -31.66 -14.90
C TRP A 9 1.41 -31.15 -15.81
N ASN A 10 0.49 -32.03 -16.22
CA ASN A 10 -0.65 -31.64 -17.05
C ASN A 10 -1.65 -30.74 -16.29
N LYS A 11 -1.92 -31.02 -15.01
CA LYS A 11 -2.78 -30.15 -14.17
C LYS A 11 -2.16 -28.77 -13.97
N GLU A 12 -0.86 -28.69 -13.70
CA GLU A 12 -0.13 -27.43 -13.55
C GLU A 12 -0.12 -26.63 -14.85
N LYS A 13 0.06 -27.31 -16.00
CA LYS A 13 -0.01 -26.68 -17.33
C LYS A 13 -1.40 -26.14 -17.66
N ASP A 14 -2.46 -26.88 -17.35
CA ASP A 14 -3.84 -26.43 -17.56
C ASP A 14 -4.19 -25.27 -16.63
N ALA A 15 -3.70 -25.27 -15.39
CA ALA A 15 -3.84 -24.16 -14.45
C ALA A 15 -3.09 -22.91 -14.93
N TRP A 16 -1.87 -23.07 -15.43
CA TRP A 16 -1.06 -21.99 -15.99
C TRP A 16 -1.72 -21.37 -17.23
N HIS A 17 -2.19 -22.20 -18.17
CA HIS A 17 -2.91 -21.71 -19.35
C HIS A 17 -4.21 -20.97 -19.00
N LYS A 18 -4.99 -21.46 -18.03
CA LYS A 18 -6.19 -20.76 -17.53
C LYS A 18 -5.84 -19.42 -16.89
N TYR A 19 -4.79 -19.37 -16.07
CA TYR A 19 -4.30 -18.14 -15.44
C TYR A 19 -3.86 -17.11 -16.48
N THR A 20 -3.03 -17.50 -17.45
CA THR A 20 -2.58 -16.60 -18.53
C THR A 20 -3.72 -16.07 -19.39
N ARG A 21 -4.75 -16.89 -19.67
CA ARG A 21 -5.93 -16.45 -20.44
C ARG A 21 -6.79 -15.46 -19.66
N ALA A 22 -6.93 -15.65 -18.35
CA ALA A 22 -7.67 -14.74 -17.48
C ALA A 22 -6.95 -13.38 -17.33
N GLU A 23 -5.63 -13.38 -17.19
CA GLU A 23 -4.81 -12.16 -17.15
C GLU A 23 -4.87 -11.39 -18.48
N HIS A 24 -4.66 -12.06 -19.62
CA HIS A 24 -4.78 -11.44 -20.94
C HIS A 24 -6.18 -10.86 -21.18
N SER A 25 -7.24 -11.55 -20.75
CA SER A 25 -8.62 -11.06 -20.88
C SER A 25 -8.88 -9.81 -20.04
N LYS A 26 -8.22 -9.66 -18.88
CA LYS A 26 -8.34 -8.45 -18.04
C LYS A 26 -7.58 -7.27 -18.62
N GLU A 27 -6.36 -7.49 -19.12
CA GLU A 27 -5.57 -6.44 -19.77
C GLU A 27 -6.27 -5.89 -21.02
N GLU A 28 -6.88 -6.75 -21.84
CA GLU A 28 -7.63 -6.34 -23.04
C GLU A 28 -8.89 -5.50 -22.73
N GLU A 29 -9.55 -5.71 -21.59
CA GLU A 29 -10.67 -4.86 -21.17
C GLU A 29 -10.22 -3.50 -20.64
N GLN A 30 -9.11 -3.44 -19.91
CA GLN A 30 -8.56 -2.17 -19.40
C GLN A 30 -8.17 -1.21 -20.54
N LEU A 31 -7.53 -1.73 -21.59
CA LEU A 31 -7.13 -0.97 -22.79
C LEU A 31 -8.29 -0.41 -23.62
N LYS A 32 -9.50 -0.95 -23.48
CA LYS A 32 -10.71 -0.45 -24.16
C LYS A 32 -11.26 0.82 -23.51
N ASN A 33 -11.06 0.98 -22.20
CA ASN A 33 -11.55 2.13 -21.43
C ASN A 33 -10.58 3.33 -21.46
N ILE A 34 -9.34 3.11 -21.90
CA ILE A 34 -8.32 4.15 -22.00
C ILE A 34 -8.38 4.80 -23.39
N PRO A 35 -8.60 6.13 -23.49
CA PRO A 35 -8.52 6.84 -24.77
C PRO A 35 -7.16 6.62 -25.44
N LYS A 36 -7.15 6.63 -26.79
CA LYS A 36 -5.97 6.21 -27.57
C LYS A 36 -4.72 7.02 -27.22
N GLU A 37 -4.90 8.29 -26.91
CA GLU A 37 -3.88 9.26 -26.54
C GLU A 37 -3.15 8.88 -25.24
N TYR A 38 -3.85 8.22 -24.31
CA TYR A 38 -3.31 7.84 -23.00
C TYR A 38 -2.76 6.41 -22.96
N ARG A 39 -2.83 5.66 -24.06
CA ARG A 39 -2.27 4.29 -24.13
C ARG A 39 -0.76 4.24 -23.95
N ILE A 40 -0.06 5.35 -24.19
CA ILE A 40 1.37 5.48 -23.87
C ILE A 40 1.66 5.34 -22.36
N TYR A 41 0.63 5.56 -21.52
CA TYR A 41 0.69 5.44 -20.06
C TYR A 41 -0.03 4.19 -19.54
N ASP A 42 -0.20 3.15 -20.37
CA ASP A 42 -0.90 1.90 -20.00
C ASP A 42 -0.44 1.33 -18.64
N LYS A 43 0.87 1.42 -18.35
CA LYS A 43 1.44 1.04 -17.06
C LYS A 43 0.76 1.71 -15.85
N LEU A 44 0.30 2.95 -15.96
CA LEU A 44 -0.36 3.69 -14.87
C LEU A 44 -1.78 3.23 -14.59
N PHE A 45 -2.41 2.52 -15.54
CA PHE A 45 -3.79 2.04 -15.43
C PHE A 45 -3.89 0.59 -14.91
N LYS A 46 -2.75 -0.05 -14.64
CA LYS A 46 -2.71 -1.39 -14.04
C LYS A 46 -3.15 -1.33 -12.57
N GLU A 47 -3.89 -2.36 -12.13
CA GLU A 47 -4.38 -2.47 -10.75
C GLU A 47 -3.22 -2.61 -9.74
N THR A 48 -2.13 -3.23 -10.16
CA THR A 48 -0.89 -3.39 -9.42
C THR A 48 0.25 -2.70 -10.15
N LEU A 49 0.80 -1.64 -9.56
CA LEU A 49 2.02 -0.99 -10.03
C LEU A 49 3.24 -1.86 -9.70
N GLU A 50 4.34 -1.66 -10.44
CA GLU A 50 5.65 -2.24 -10.12
C GLU A 50 5.95 -1.96 -8.63
N THR A 51 6.03 -3.03 -7.82
CA THR A 51 6.04 -2.95 -6.37
C THR A 51 7.40 -2.50 -5.85
N GLY A 52 7.42 -1.40 -5.10
CA GLY A 52 8.61 -0.91 -4.40
C GLY A 52 8.50 0.58 -4.06
N LEU A 53 9.31 1.04 -3.10
CA LEU A 53 9.54 2.48 -2.94
C LEU A 53 10.39 2.97 -4.12
N PRO A 54 10.08 4.14 -4.70
CA PRO A 54 10.95 4.75 -5.70
C PRO A 54 12.32 5.07 -5.09
N GLU A 55 13.32 5.28 -5.95
CA GLU A 55 14.61 5.79 -5.50
C GLU A 55 14.44 7.16 -4.83
N HIS A 56 15.21 7.35 -3.75
CA HIS A 56 15.22 8.59 -2.97
C HIS A 56 15.53 9.79 -3.88
N ASN A 57 14.72 10.83 -3.75
CA ASN A 57 14.89 12.05 -4.55
C ASN A 57 14.50 13.31 -3.73
N GLN A 58 14.67 14.48 -4.34
CA GLN A 58 14.42 15.77 -3.67
C GLN A 58 12.95 15.98 -3.23
N TRP A 59 12.01 15.17 -3.73
CA TRP A 59 10.59 15.24 -3.40
C TRP A 59 10.19 14.21 -2.34
N ASP A 60 11.16 13.56 -1.69
CA ASP A 60 10.90 12.70 -0.57
C ASP A 60 10.20 13.46 0.57
N HIS A 61 9.22 12.81 1.18
CA HIS A 61 8.47 13.42 2.27
C HIS A 61 9.34 13.50 3.53
N GLU A 62 9.77 14.71 3.87
CA GLU A 62 10.45 14.99 5.13
C GLU A 62 9.44 15.25 6.25
N ILE A 63 9.64 14.62 7.41
CA ILE A 63 8.89 14.92 8.63
C ILE A 63 9.75 15.84 9.51
N SER A 64 9.62 17.16 9.32
CA SER A 64 10.38 18.13 10.10
C SER A 64 9.85 18.24 11.54
N ILE A 65 10.70 18.00 12.53
CA ILE A 65 10.37 18.08 13.96
C ILE A 65 10.65 19.50 14.48
N ILE A 66 9.88 19.98 15.45
CA ILE A 66 10.14 21.25 16.16
C ILE A 66 11.45 21.17 16.95
N GLU A 67 12.07 22.31 17.23
CA GLU A 67 13.29 22.36 18.04
C GLU A 67 13.04 21.78 19.45
N GLY A 68 13.87 20.84 19.87
CA GLY A 68 13.71 20.11 21.14
C GLY A 68 12.63 19.03 21.15
N GLY A 69 11.94 18.79 20.03
CA GLY A 69 11.03 17.65 19.89
C GLY A 69 11.81 16.36 19.67
N GLU A 70 11.58 15.35 20.50
CA GLU A 70 12.19 14.03 20.32
C GLU A 70 11.12 12.95 20.07
N PRO A 71 11.27 12.11 19.03
CA PRO A 71 10.42 10.95 18.84
C PRO A 71 10.50 9.99 20.03
N ALA A 72 9.34 9.61 20.56
CA ALA A 72 9.25 8.74 21.73
C ALA A 72 8.80 7.31 21.36
N PHE A 73 9.22 6.35 22.16
CA PHE A 73 8.74 4.97 22.09
C PHE A 73 7.43 4.79 22.84
N HIS A 74 6.42 4.30 22.14
CA HIS A 74 5.13 3.93 22.70
C HIS A 74 4.88 2.44 22.49
N LYS A 75 4.39 1.78 23.54
CA LYS A 75 4.03 0.36 23.49
C LYS A 75 2.77 0.17 22.64
N LEU A 76 2.68 -0.98 21.96
CA LEU A 76 1.45 -1.40 21.29
C LEU A 76 0.29 -1.49 22.29
N TYR A 77 -0.91 -1.15 21.84
CA TYR A 77 -2.12 -1.48 22.59
C TYR A 77 -2.35 -2.99 22.64
N ASN A 78 -3.14 -3.43 23.62
CA ASN A 78 -3.53 -4.83 23.71
C ASN A 78 -4.37 -5.21 22.48
N LEU A 79 -3.91 -6.24 21.75
CA LEU A 79 -4.59 -6.75 20.57
C LEU A 79 -5.30 -8.06 20.89
N THR A 80 -6.47 -8.25 20.30
CA THR A 80 -7.16 -9.54 20.27
C THR A 80 -6.54 -10.47 19.23
N GLU A 81 -6.78 -11.77 19.32
CA GLU A 81 -6.22 -12.75 18.37
C GLU A 81 -6.53 -12.42 16.89
N PRO A 82 -7.77 -12.04 16.50
CA PRO A 82 -8.06 -11.67 15.11
C PRO A 82 -7.30 -10.41 14.66
N GLN A 83 -7.11 -9.45 15.57
CA GLN A 83 -6.33 -8.23 15.29
C GLN A 83 -4.86 -8.55 15.10
N LEU A 84 -4.30 -9.44 15.93
CA LEU A 84 -2.91 -9.88 15.82
C LEU A 84 -2.66 -10.63 14.50
N GLN A 85 -3.59 -11.50 14.11
CA GLN A 85 -3.51 -12.20 12.83
C GLN A 85 -3.54 -11.21 11.65
N THR A 86 -4.48 -10.25 11.68
CA THR A 86 -4.57 -9.19 10.66
C THR A 86 -3.30 -8.34 10.61
N LEU A 87 -2.70 -8.02 11.77
CA LEU A 87 -1.45 -7.27 11.86
C LEU A 87 -0.31 -7.99 11.16
N ARG A 88 -0.16 -9.31 11.39
CA ARG A 88 0.90 -10.12 10.78
C ARG A 88 0.75 -10.20 9.27
N GLU A 89 -0.45 -10.54 8.80
CA GLU A 89 -0.76 -10.60 7.36
C GLU A 89 -0.49 -9.26 6.66
N TYR A 90 -0.86 -8.15 7.31
CA TYR A 90 -0.57 -6.82 6.80
C TYR A 90 0.93 -6.58 6.70
N ILE A 91 1.70 -6.81 7.77
CA ILE A 91 3.15 -6.61 7.83
C ILE A 91 3.86 -7.42 6.74
N ASP A 92 3.50 -8.70 6.56
CA ASP A 92 4.11 -9.58 5.57
C ASP A 92 3.85 -9.07 4.14
N ASP A 93 2.63 -8.61 3.84
CA ASP A 93 2.27 -8.04 2.54
C ASP A 93 3.05 -6.75 2.24
N ILE A 94 3.14 -5.82 3.19
CA ILE A 94 3.85 -4.55 2.98
C ILE A 94 5.38 -4.69 3.00
N LEU A 95 5.91 -5.70 3.68
CA LEU A 95 7.32 -6.10 3.59
C LEU A 95 7.63 -6.71 2.22
N ALA A 96 6.78 -7.62 1.74
CA ALA A 96 6.94 -8.22 0.41
C ALA A 96 6.88 -7.17 -0.72
N LYS A 97 6.06 -6.13 -0.55
CA LYS A 97 5.99 -4.97 -1.46
C LYS A 97 7.18 -4.01 -1.34
N GLY A 98 8.01 -4.13 -0.30
CA GLY A 98 9.13 -3.23 -0.04
C GLY A 98 8.73 -1.83 0.45
N TYR A 99 7.51 -1.65 0.96
CA TYR A 99 7.02 -0.36 1.48
C TYR A 99 7.53 -0.05 2.88
N ILE A 100 7.84 -1.09 3.67
CA ILE A 100 8.50 -0.95 4.97
C ILE A 100 9.74 -1.83 5.03
N ARG A 101 10.56 -1.57 6.05
CA ARG A 101 11.73 -2.37 6.41
C ARG A 101 11.86 -2.43 7.92
N LEU A 102 12.64 -3.40 8.40
CA LEU A 102 13.07 -3.41 9.80
C LEU A 102 13.81 -2.10 10.10
N SER A 103 13.50 -1.52 11.26
CA SER A 103 14.04 -0.24 11.71
C SER A 103 14.68 -0.40 13.08
N THR A 104 15.78 0.32 13.31
CA THR A 104 16.47 0.43 14.61
C THR A 104 16.18 1.77 15.29
N SER A 105 15.11 2.45 14.89
CA SER A 105 14.70 3.72 15.48
C SER A 105 14.35 3.57 16.96
N SER A 106 14.70 4.58 17.76
CA SER A 106 14.23 4.70 19.14
C SER A 106 12.74 5.04 19.22
N ALA A 107 12.14 5.52 18.12
CA ALA A 107 10.73 5.84 18.05
C ALA A 107 9.86 4.60 17.80
N GLY A 108 8.70 4.55 18.45
CA GLY A 108 7.71 3.50 18.27
C GLY A 108 6.32 4.06 18.50
N TYR A 109 5.36 3.66 17.67
CA TYR A 109 3.98 4.15 17.73
C TYR A 109 3.00 2.98 17.73
N PRO A 110 1.90 3.06 18.49
CA PRO A 110 0.97 1.96 18.60
C PRO A 110 0.11 1.82 17.33
N VAL A 111 -0.50 0.65 17.20
CA VAL A 111 -1.42 0.32 16.11
C VAL A 111 -2.84 0.21 16.68
N ILE A 112 -3.80 0.77 15.94
CA ILE A 112 -5.24 0.73 16.23
C ILE A 112 -5.94 0.06 15.05
N PHE A 113 -7.01 -0.68 15.34
CA PHE A 113 -7.87 -1.29 14.33
C PHE A 113 -9.25 -0.65 14.32
N VAL A 114 -9.72 -0.29 13.11
CA VAL A 114 -11.08 0.23 12.90
C VAL A 114 -11.86 -0.71 11.99
N PRO A 115 -13.08 -1.14 12.37
CA PRO A 115 -13.90 -2.00 11.52
C PRO A 115 -14.41 -1.25 10.29
N LYS A 116 -14.20 -1.82 9.11
CA LYS A 116 -14.83 -1.37 7.85
C LYS A 116 -16.24 -1.97 7.72
N LYS A 117 -17.08 -1.31 6.91
CA LYS A 117 -18.46 -1.79 6.59
C LYS A 117 -18.51 -3.21 6.05
N ASN A 118 -17.46 -3.67 5.38
CA ASN A 118 -17.34 -5.03 4.82
C ASN A 118 -16.87 -6.08 5.85
N GLY A 119 -16.80 -5.74 7.15
CA GLY A 119 -16.35 -6.62 8.22
C GLY A 119 -14.84 -6.79 8.33
N LYS A 120 -14.04 -6.22 7.40
CA LYS A 120 -12.57 -6.23 7.50
C LYS A 120 -12.09 -5.20 8.52
N LEU A 121 -10.94 -5.46 9.13
CA LEU A 121 -10.27 -4.49 10.00
C LEU A 121 -9.30 -3.63 9.17
N GLN A 122 -9.33 -2.32 9.40
CA GLN A 122 -8.34 -1.38 8.88
C GLN A 122 -7.29 -1.11 9.94
N LEU A 123 -6.02 -1.37 9.59
CA LEU A 123 -4.88 -1.01 10.40
C LEU A 123 -4.61 0.50 10.31
N ILE A 124 -4.44 1.14 11.46
CA ILE A 124 -4.09 2.56 11.59
C ILE A 124 -2.92 2.68 12.56
N ILE A 125 -1.88 3.42 12.18
CA ILE A 125 -0.78 3.75 13.09
C ILE A 125 -1.14 5.05 13.82
N ASP A 126 -1.05 5.06 15.14
CA ASP A 126 -1.35 6.25 15.94
C ASP A 126 -0.15 7.20 16.01
N TYR A 127 -0.11 8.13 15.07
CA TYR A 127 0.89 9.19 15.01
C TYR A 127 0.51 10.45 15.79
N GLN A 128 -0.51 10.45 16.66
CA GLN A 128 -0.93 11.67 17.36
C GLN A 128 0.21 12.36 18.12
N GLN A 129 1.06 11.58 18.79
CA GLN A 129 2.20 12.11 19.54
C GLN A 129 3.31 12.64 18.61
N LEU A 130 3.56 11.97 17.48
CA LEU A 130 4.47 12.47 16.44
C LEU A 130 3.95 13.80 15.86
N ASN A 131 2.67 13.85 15.50
CA ASN A 131 2.03 15.02 14.90
C ASN A 131 2.04 16.27 15.80
N LYS A 132 2.16 16.10 17.13
CA LYS A 132 2.30 17.22 18.07
C LYS A 132 3.69 17.86 18.01
N ILE A 133 4.72 17.06 17.74
CA ILE A 133 6.12 17.51 17.65
C ILE A 133 6.54 17.80 16.21
N THR A 134 5.77 17.39 15.21
CA THR A 134 6.00 17.74 13.80
C THR A 134 5.62 19.19 13.52
N ARG A 135 6.47 19.92 12.81
CA ARG A 135 6.19 21.24 12.27
C ARG A 135 5.04 21.13 11.26
N LYS A 136 3.96 21.87 11.50
CA LYS A 136 2.80 21.87 10.59
C LYS A 136 3.12 22.65 9.32
N ASP A 137 3.13 21.96 8.19
CA ASP A 137 3.03 22.61 6.88
C ASP A 137 1.60 23.18 6.73
N ARG A 138 1.49 24.51 6.67
CA ARG A 138 0.22 25.23 6.54
C ARG A 138 0.07 25.82 5.14
N THR A 139 0.47 25.06 4.12
CA THR A 139 0.20 25.43 2.73
C THR A 139 -1.31 25.59 2.51
N PRO A 140 -1.79 26.75 2.03
CA PRO A 140 -3.21 26.98 1.82
C PRO A 140 -3.72 26.12 0.67
N LEU A 141 -4.65 25.21 0.95
CA LEU A 141 -5.39 24.51 -0.09
C LEU A 141 -6.49 25.45 -0.62
N PRO A 142 -6.58 25.66 -1.94
CA PRO A 142 -7.62 26.52 -2.52
C PRO A 142 -9.01 25.93 -2.28
N LEU A 143 -10.02 26.79 -2.21
CA LEU A 143 -11.39 26.33 -2.07
C LEU A 143 -11.86 25.64 -3.36
N ILE A 144 -12.76 24.66 -3.23
CA ILE A 144 -13.28 23.93 -4.39
C ILE A 144 -14.00 24.84 -5.39
N THR A 145 -14.64 25.92 -4.90
CA THR A 145 -15.28 26.94 -5.75
C THR A 145 -14.25 27.71 -6.55
N GLU A 146 -13.16 28.13 -5.90
CA GLU A 146 -12.07 28.87 -6.56
C GLU A 146 -11.38 28.03 -7.63
N LEU A 147 -11.20 26.73 -7.40
CA LEU A 147 -10.67 25.81 -8.40
C LEU A 147 -11.62 25.65 -9.58
N ARG A 148 -12.92 25.49 -9.31
CA ARG A 148 -13.93 25.31 -10.35
C ARG A 148 -14.06 26.53 -11.26
N ASP A 149 -14.00 27.73 -10.70
CA ASP A 149 -14.13 28.97 -11.47
C ASP A 149 -12.91 29.23 -12.39
N ARG A 150 -11.82 28.47 -12.23
CA ARG A 150 -10.61 28.53 -13.09
C ARG A 150 -10.56 27.48 -14.20
N LEU A 151 -11.48 26.53 -14.22
CA LEU A 151 -11.61 25.51 -15.26
C LEU A 151 -12.42 26.05 -16.44
#